data_AF-A0A1Z9H989-F1
#
_entry.id   AF-A0A1Z9H989-F1
#
_cell.length_a   1.000
_cell.length_b   1.000
_cell.length_c   1.000
_cell.angle_alpha   90.00
_cell.angle_beta   90.00
_cell.angle_gamma   90.00
#
_symmetry.space_group_name_H-M   'P 1'
#
loop_
_entity.id
_entity.type
_entity.pdbx_description
1 polymer ?
#
loop_
_entity_poly.entity_id
_entity_poly.type
_entity_poly.pdbx_seq_one_letter_code
_entity_poly.pdbx_strand_id
1 'polypeptide(L)'
;MIKKKFVLGTFLILISAAVSSLTLNYYDCPNKESAVNCSEICSLAGTIEFSATPKSNSKKIYFVEKIQNNSISDNFENCEIKDITNWECISEKIFSSSSSYMIDGKFFSATIYRMLDGKDDKRFSCAIK
;
A
#
# COMPACT_ATOMS: atom_id res chain seq x y z
N MET A 1 36.94 -20.62 51.28
CA MET A 1 35.80 -19.72 50.97
C MET A 1 35.98 -19.13 49.58
N ILE A 2 35.29 -19.62 48.56
CA ILE A 2 35.34 -19.05 47.20
C ILE A 2 33.96 -18.45 46.94
N LYS A 3 33.85 -17.12 47.07
CA LYS A 3 32.63 -16.37 46.75
C LYS A 3 32.51 -16.28 45.23
N LYS A 4 31.81 -17.23 44.60
CA LYS A 4 31.39 -17.12 43.19
C LYS A 4 30.37 -15.99 43.08
N LYS A 5 30.78 -14.87 42.47
CA LYS A 5 29.88 -13.76 42.13
C LYS A 5 28.99 -14.22 40.98
N PHE A 6 27.71 -14.44 41.27
CA PHE A 6 26.67 -14.72 40.29
C PHE A 6 26.36 -13.40 39.57
N VAL A 7 26.85 -13.24 38.34
CA VAL A 7 26.52 -12.10 37.49
C VAL A 7 25.17 -12.40 36.85
N LEU A 8 24.11 -11.77 37.37
CA LEU A 8 22.77 -11.81 36.79
C LEU A 8 22.81 -11.03 35.46
N GLY A 9 22.90 -11.75 34.35
CA GLY A 9 22.83 -11.15 33.01
C GLY A 9 21.41 -10.66 32.74
N THR A 10 21.22 -9.35 32.70
CA THR A 10 19.96 -8.70 32.31
C THR A 10 19.70 -9.01 30.83
N PHE A 11 18.77 -9.92 30.54
CA PHE A 11 18.34 -10.23 29.19
C PHE A 11 17.42 -9.09 28.71
N LEU A 12 17.98 -8.11 28.01
CA LEU A 12 17.22 -7.05 27.34
C LEU A 12 16.47 -7.68 26.16
N ILE A 13 15.19 -7.99 26.35
CA ILE A 13 14.30 -8.38 25.27
C ILE A 13 13.92 -7.09 24.53
N LEU A 14 14.62 -6.80 23.44
CA LEU A 14 14.20 -5.80 22.46
C LEU A 14 12.91 -6.30 21.79
N ILE A 15 11.77 -5.81 22.26
CA ILE A 15 10.48 -5.98 21.57
C ILE A 15 10.53 -5.05 20.35
N SER A 16 11.00 -5.56 19.21
CA SER A 16 10.84 -4.88 17.93
C SER A 16 9.35 -4.91 17.57
N ALA A 17 8.75 -3.73 17.37
CA ALA A 17 7.41 -3.65 16.79
C ALA A 17 7.47 -4.31 15.40
N ALA A 18 6.66 -5.34 15.18
CA ALA A 18 6.60 -6.03 13.90
C ALA A 18 6.00 -5.09 12.84
N VAL A 19 6.87 -4.49 12.01
CA VAL A 19 6.45 -3.79 10.80
C VAL A 19 6.14 -4.87 9.77
N SER A 20 4.87 -5.02 9.39
CA SER A 20 4.47 -5.90 8.30
C SER A 20 4.55 -5.10 7.00
N SER A 21 5.39 -5.55 6.06
CA SER A 21 5.48 -5.01 4.70
C SER A 21 5.07 -6.04 3.64
N LEU A 22 4.49 -5.56 2.55
CA LEU A 22 4.09 -6.36 1.39
C LEU A 22 4.56 -5.66 0.12
N THR A 23 5.44 -6.31 -0.63
CA THR A 23 5.91 -5.82 -1.93
C THR A 23 5.20 -6.55 -3.06
N LEU A 24 4.70 -5.79 -4.04
CA LEU A 24 3.99 -6.29 -5.22
C LEU A 24 4.59 -5.66 -6.49
N ASN A 25 4.56 -6.38 -7.60
CA ASN A 25 4.78 -5.85 -8.94
C ASN A 25 3.60 -4.98 -9.33
N TYR A 26 3.87 -3.74 -9.71
CA TYR A 26 2.88 -2.70 -10.03
C TYR A 26 2.74 -2.54 -11.54
N TYR A 27 1.50 -2.53 -12.03
CA TYR A 27 1.17 -2.50 -13.45
C TYR A 27 0.17 -1.39 -13.77
N ASP A 28 0.43 -0.67 -14.87
CA ASP A 28 -0.51 0.28 -15.45
C ASP A 28 -1.37 -0.43 -16.51
N CYS A 29 -2.67 -0.18 -16.48
CA CYS A 29 -3.64 -0.89 -17.32
C CYS A 29 -4.42 0.06 -18.22
N PRO A 30 -4.74 -0.35 -19.46
CA PRO A 30 -5.44 0.51 -20.41
C PRO A 30 -6.91 0.77 -20.05
N ASN A 31 -7.53 -0.07 -19.22
CA ASN A 31 -8.93 0.09 -18.81
C ASN A 31 -9.21 -0.59 -17.46
N LYS A 32 -10.41 -0.35 -16.91
CA LYS A 32 -10.84 -0.91 -15.62
C LYS A 32 -10.85 -2.43 -15.59
N GLU A 33 -11.37 -3.06 -16.65
CA GLU A 33 -11.53 -4.52 -16.72
C GLU A 33 -10.19 -5.25 -16.66
N SER A 34 -9.22 -4.77 -17.44
CA SER A 34 -7.84 -5.28 -17.42
C SER A 34 -7.17 -5.11 -16.06
N ALA A 35 -7.38 -3.97 -15.40
CA ALA A 35 -6.84 -3.72 -14.06
C ALA A 35 -7.45 -4.62 -12.98
N VAL A 36 -8.78 -4.80 -12.95
CA VAL A 36 -9.44 -5.67 -11.95
C VAL A 36 -8.92 -7.11 -12.04
N ASN A 37 -8.61 -7.56 -13.26
CA ASN A 37 -8.12 -8.91 -13.52
C ASN A 37 -6.59 -9.02 -13.51
N CYS A 38 -5.84 -7.92 -13.34
CA CYS A 38 -4.40 -7.85 -13.60
C CYS A 38 -3.98 -8.59 -14.88
N SER A 39 -4.67 -8.30 -15.98
CA SER A 39 -4.48 -9.01 -17.24
C SER A 39 -3.09 -8.77 -17.84
N GLU A 40 -2.66 -9.66 -18.73
CA GLU A 40 -1.38 -9.57 -19.43
C GLU A 40 -1.24 -8.32 -20.33
N ILE A 41 -2.33 -7.64 -20.66
CA ILE A 41 -2.29 -6.38 -21.41
C ILE A 41 -1.87 -5.17 -20.55
N CYS A 42 -1.78 -5.34 -19.23
CA CYS A 42 -1.23 -4.33 -18.34
C CYS A 42 0.30 -4.32 -18.43
N SER A 43 0.88 -3.12 -18.44
CA SER A 43 2.32 -2.93 -18.58
C SER A 43 2.99 -2.82 -17.21
N LEU A 44 4.07 -3.57 -16.98
CA LEU A 44 4.86 -3.47 -15.75
C LEU A 44 5.44 -2.05 -15.62
N ALA A 45 5.07 -1.37 -14.55
CA ALA A 45 5.50 -0.01 -14.26
C ALA A 45 6.55 0.04 -13.14
N GLY A 46 6.53 -0.92 -12.21
CA GLY A 46 7.53 -1.00 -11.15
C GLY A 46 7.15 -1.95 -10.03
N THR A 47 7.51 -1.58 -8.80
CA THR A 47 7.09 -2.29 -7.58
C THR A 47 6.50 -1.31 -6.58
N ILE A 48 5.51 -1.75 -5.82
CA ILE A 48 4.93 -1.00 -4.70
C ILE A 48 5.09 -1.80 -3.42
N GLU A 49 5.60 -1.15 -2.38
CA GLU A 49 5.76 -1.71 -1.04
C GLU A 49 4.73 -1.04 -0.12
N PHE A 50 3.79 -1.83 0.37
CA PHE A 50 2.83 -1.41 1.38
C PHE A 50 3.42 -1.68 2.75
N SER A 51 3.28 -0.74 3.68
CA SER A 51 3.46 -1.04 5.09
C SER A 51 2.35 -0.42 5.92
N ALA A 52 1.81 -1.22 6.84
CA ALA A 52 0.88 -0.74 7.84
C ALA A 52 1.66 -0.54 9.13
N THR A 53 1.79 0.71 9.57
CA THR A 53 2.20 0.97 10.96
C THR A 53 0.93 1.17 11.77
N PRO A 54 0.54 0.24 12.66
CA PRO A 54 -0.56 0.45 13.58
C PRO A 54 -0.12 1.44 14.68
N LYS A 55 0.13 2.71 14.30
CA LYS A 55 0.32 3.82 15.23
C LYS A 55 -0.86 4.79 15.10
N SER A 56 -1.81 4.57 16.01
CA SER A 56 -2.79 5.49 16.57
C SER A 56 -3.76 6.21 15.61
N ASN A 57 -5.05 5.91 15.81
CA ASN A 57 -6.20 6.78 15.55
C ASN A 57 -6.48 7.25 14.12
N SER A 58 -5.71 6.82 13.12
CA SER A 58 -5.92 7.22 11.72
C SER A 58 -6.06 6.03 10.79
N LYS A 59 -7.15 6.05 10.02
CA LYS A 59 -7.53 5.12 8.95
C LYS A 59 -6.63 5.32 7.71
N LYS A 60 -5.33 5.05 7.82
CA LYS A 60 -4.35 5.31 6.75
C LYS A 60 -3.50 4.09 6.39
N ILE A 61 -3.20 3.93 5.10
CA ILE A 61 -2.25 2.95 4.57
C ILE A 61 -1.06 3.72 3.99
N TYR A 62 0.14 3.41 4.46
CA TYR A 62 1.37 3.98 3.90
C TYR A 62 1.91 3.07 2.80
N PHE A 63 2.42 3.68 1.73
CA PHE A 63 3.02 2.96 0.62
C PHE A 63 4.27 3.67 0.10
N VAL A 64 5.17 2.87 -0.45
CA VAL A 64 6.37 3.31 -1.17
C VAL A 64 6.33 2.69 -2.55
N GLU A 65 6.15 3.52 -3.55
CA GLU A 65 6.22 3.14 -4.94
C GLU A 65 7.66 3.31 -5.45
N LYS A 66 8.15 2.32 -6.19
CA LYS A 66 9.48 2.31 -6.81
C LYS A 66 9.29 2.08 -8.30
N ILE A 67 9.44 3.15 -9.07
CA ILE A 67 9.36 3.16 -10.54
C ILE A 67 10.75 3.49 -11.07
N GLN A 68 11.37 2.53 -11.76
CA GLN A 68 12.73 2.67 -12.28
C GLN A 68 13.72 3.09 -11.17
N ASN A 69 14.37 4.25 -11.30
CA ASN A 69 15.33 4.79 -10.34
C ASN A 69 14.70 5.77 -9.33
N ASN A 70 13.38 5.95 -9.37
CA ASN A 70 12.67 6.87 -8.50
C ASN A 70 11.89 6.11 -7.43
N SER A 71 11.87 6.66 -6.22
CA SER A 71 11.02 6.19 -5.14
C SER A 71 10.15 7.34 -4.65
N ILE A 72 8.84 7.08 -4.60
CA ILE A 72 7.82 8.01 -4.14
C ILE A 72 7.11 7.34 -2.98
N SER A 73 6.81 8.08 -1.92
CA SER A 73 6.06 7.55 -0.79
C SER A 73 4.91 8.47 -0.46
N ASP A 74 3.77 7.89 -0.14
CA ASP A 74 2.55 8.62 0.18
C ASP A 74 1.64 7.79 1.11
N ASN A 75 0.48 8.34 1.47
CA ASN A 75 -0.52 7.69 2.30
C ASN A 75 -1.89 7.72 1.63
N PHE A 76 -2.59 6.58 1.66
CA PHE A 76 -4.03 6.59 1.47
C PHE A 76 -4.72 7.01 2.76
N GLU A 77 -5.74 7.86 2.66
CA GLU A 77 -6.52 8.36 3.79
C GLU A 77 -7.94 7.79 3.77
N ASN A 78 -8.62 7.84 4.92
CA ASN A 78 -10.01 7.40 5.09
C ASN A 78 -10.26 5.93 4.70
N CYS A 79 -9.31 5.06 5.02
CA CYS A 79 -9.36 3.65 4.69
C CYS A 79 -10.13 2.79 5.71
N GLU A 80 -10.87 1.80 5.23
CA GLU A 80 -11.32 0.67 6.03
C GLU A 80 -10.23 -0.41 6.01
N ILE A 81 -9.58 -0.64 7.15
CA ILE A 81 -8.41 -1.51 7.24
C ILE A 81 -8.74 -2.70 8.14
N LYS A 82 -8.72 -3.91 7.57
CA LYS A 82 -8.80 -5.16 8.34
C LYS A 82 -7.39 -5.63 8.71
N ASP A 83 -6.50 -5.67 7.73
CA ASP A 83 -5.07 -6.00 7.87
C ASP A 83 -4.29 -5.50 6.63
N ILE A 84 -2.98 -5.73 6.56
CA ILE A 84 -2.13 -5.27 5.44
C ILE A 84 -2.51 -5.89 4.08
N THR A 85 -3.18 -7.05 4.09
CA THR A 85 -3.63 -7.78 2.91
C THR A 85 -5.10 -7.57 2.59
N ASN A 86 -5.84 -6.85 3.44
CA ASN A 86 -7.28 -6.60 3.29
C ASN A 86 -7.64 -5.18 3.77
N TRP A 87 -7.84 -4.26 2.84
CA TRP A 87 -8.22 -2.88 3.11
C TRP A 87 -8.83 -2.20 1.88
N GLU A 88 -9.58 -1.13 2.09
CA GLU A 88 -10.17 -0.30 1.04
C GLU A 88 -10.08 1.17 1.42
N CYS A 89 -9.78 2.04 0.45
CA CYS A 89 -9.70 3.48 0.61
C CYS A 89 -10.45 4.15 -0.55
N ILE A 90 -11.39 5.03 -0.21
CA ILE A 90 -12.17 5.79 -1.19
C ILE A 90 -12.01 7.28 -0.87
N SER A 91 -11.72 8.08 -1.89
CA SER A 91 -11.69 9.53 -1.80
C SER A 91 -12.56 10.15 -2.87
N GLU A 92 -13.46 11.03 -2.45
CA GLU A 92 -14.26 11.85 -3.34
C GLU A 92 -13.93 13.33 -3.11
N LYS A 93 -13.54 14.01 -4.19
CA LYS A 93 -13.29 15.45 -4.24
C LYS A 93 -14.03 16.02 -5.45
N ILE A 94 -14.22 17.33 -5.46
CA ILE A 94 -15.00 18.06 -6.49
C ILE A 94 -14.59 17.67 -7.93
N PHE A 95 -13.30 17.45 -8.18
CA PHE A 95 -12.77 17.12 -9.51
C PHE A 95 -12.07 15.77 -9.59
N SER A 96 -12.16 14.94 -8.56
CA SER A 96 -11.50 13.63 -8.57
C SER A 96 -12.22 12.62 -7.70
N SER A 97 -12.41 11.41 -8.23
CA SER A 97 -12.71 10.23 -7.41
C SER A 97 -11.56 9.24 -7.50
N SER A 98 -11.15 8.69 -6.36
CA SER A 98 -10.17 7.61 -6.32
C SER A 98 -10.65 6.47 -5.44
N SER A 99 -10.38 5.26 -5.89
CA SER A 99 -10.65 4.02 -5.16
C SER A 99 -9.42 3.13 -5.21
N SER A 100 -8.95 2.67 -4.07
CA SER A 100 -7.83 1.75 -3.93
C SER A 100 -8.22 0.66 -2.95
N TYR A 101 -8.03 -0.60 -3.31
CA TYR A 101 -8.31 -1.71 -2.40
C TYR A 101 -7.30 -2.83 -2.55
N MET A 102 -7.16 -3.58 -1.45
CA MET A 102 -6.37 -4.78 -1.32
C MET A 102 -7.29 -5.90 -0.86
N ILE A 103 -7.33 -7.00 -1.61
CA ILE A 103 -8.08 -8.21 -1.26
C ILE A 103 -7.14 -9.39 -1.42
N ASP A 104 -6.97 -10.18 -0.36
CA ASP A 104 -6.08 -11.34 -0.32
C ASP A 104 -4.65 -11.04 -0.85
N GLY A 105 -4.15 -9.83 -0.55
CA GLY A 105 -2.82 -9.38 -0.96
C GLY A 105 -2.69 -9.01 -2.45
N LYS A 106 -3.80 -8.88 -3.18
CA LYS A 106 -3.85 -8.32 -4.53
C LYS A 106 -4.41 -6.90 -4.49
N PHE A 107 -3.76 -5.99 -5.21
CA PHE A 107 -4.09 -4.57 -5.21
C PHE A 107 -4.75 -4.13 -6.52
N PHE A 108 -5.73 -3.24 -6.40
CA PHE A 108 -6.32 -2.51 -7.52
C PHE A 108 -6.44 -1.03 -7.15
N SER A 109 -6.23 -0.16 -8.15
CA SER A 109 -6.53 1.27 -8.02
C SER A 109 -7.21 1.83 -9.27
N ALA A 110 -8.10 2.79 -9.03
CA ALA A 110 -8.65 3.64 -10.06
C ALA A 110 -8.65 5.09 -9.58
N THR A 111 -8.21 6.00 -10.45
CA THR A 111 -8.35 7.45 -10.24
C THR A 111 -9.01 8.07 -11.45
N ILE A 112 -10.06 8.85 -11.23
CA ILE A 112 -10.84 9.51 -12.25
C ILE A 112 -10.84 11.01 -11.97
N TYR A 113 -10.32 11.80 -12.90
CA TYR A 113 -10.34 13.27 -12.83
C TYR A 113 -11.38 13.83 -13.79
N ARG A 114 -12.27 14.69 -13.28
CA ARG A 114 -13.22 15.44 -14.11
C ARG A 114 -12.52 16.69 -14.65
N MET A 115 -12.36 16.75 -15.97
CA MET A 115 -11.72 17.86 -16.67
C MET A 115 -12.72 19.00 -16.93
N LEU A 116 -12.19 20.21 -17.15
CA LEU A 116 -13.00 21.41 -17.41
C LEU A 116 -13.79 21.35 -18.74
N ASP A 117 -13.34 20.53 -19.69
CA ASP A 117 -14.05 20.27 -20.95
C ASP A 117 -15.18 19.24 -20.79
N GLY A 118 -15.44 18.77 -19.57
CA GLY A 118 -16.47 17.78 -19.23
C GLY A 118 -16.04 16.33 -19.43
N LYS A 119 -14.84 16.05 -19.95
CA LYS A 119 -14.32 14.69 -20.10
C LYS A 119 -13.69 14.18 -18.80
N ASP A 120 -13.55 12.87 -18.71
CA ASP A 120 -12.85 12.22 -17.61
C ASP A 120 -11.46 11.74 -18.07
N ASP A 121 -10.41 12.09 -17.32
CA ASP A 121 -9.12 11.38 -17.36
C ASP A 121 -9.20 10.22 -16.38
N LYS A 122 -8.98 8.99 -16.86
CA LYS A 122 -9.14 7.76 -16.07
C LYS A 122 -7.84 6.99 -16.05
N ARG A 123 -7.39 6.64 -14.86
CA ARG A 123 -6.18 5.85 -14.63
C ARG A 123 -6.55 4.60 -13.86
N PHE A 124 -6.06 3.47 -14.34
CA PHE A 124 -6.32 2.16 -13.74
C PHE A 124 -5.00 1.43 -13.57
N SER A 125 -4.80 0.85 -12.40
CA SER A 125 -3.61 0.07 -12.10
C SER A 125 -3.93 -1.10 -11.19
N CYS A 126 -3.00 -2.03 -11.13
CA CYS A 126 -3.10 -3.19 -10.26
C CYS A 126 -1.72 -3.63 -9.78
N ALA A 127 -1.67 -4.44 -8.73
CA ALA A 127 -0.42 -5.06 -8.29
C ALA A 127 -0.60 -6.46 -7.71
N ILE A 128 0.34 -7.35 -8.04
CA ILE A 128 0.39 -8.75 -7.61
C ILE A 128 1.84 -9.16 -7.31
N LYS A 129 2.04 -10.27 -6.59
CA LYS A 129 3.39 -10.79 -6.29
C LYS A 129 4.17 -11.20 -7.53
#